data_AF-A0A3N5VSY8-F1
#
_entry.id   AF-A0A3N5VSY8-F1
#
_cell.length_a   1.000
_cell.length_b   1.000
_cell.length_c   1.000
_cell.angle_alpha   90.00
_cell.angle_beta   90.00
_cell.angle_gamma   90.00
#
_symmetry.space_group_name_H-M   'P 1'
#
loop_
_entity.id
_entity.type
_entity.pdbx_description
1 polymer ?
#
loop_
_entity_poly.entity_id
_entity_poly.type
_entity_poly.pdbx_seq_one_letter_code
_entity_poly.pdbx_strand_id
1 'polypeptide(L)' 'MTTLFDAWPDEYERWFQSPIGRLVKKIETDLSLDLLKPAPGDRILDAGCGTGIFTADILDGGTRVTGL' A
#
# COMPACT_ATOMS: atom_id res chain seq x y z
N MET A 1 13.01 -15.02 -16.88
CA MET A 1 13.91 -14.59 -15.78
C MET A 1 13.02 -14.25 -14.61
N THR A 2 13.23 -14.87 -13.46
CA THR A 2 12.53 -14.54 -12.21
C THR A 2 13.26 -13.35 -11.57
N THR A 3 12.53 -12.32 -11.15
CA THR A 3 13.09 -11.13 -10.49
C THR A 3 13.16 -11.31 -8.97
N LEU A 4 13.84 -10.39 -8.27
CA LEU A 4 14.11 -10.50 -6.83
C LEU A 4 12.85 -10.68 -5.98
N PHE A 5 11.72 -10.07 -6.36
CA PHE A 5 10.50 -10.02 -5.55
C PHE A 5 9.40 -10.98 -5.98
N ASP A 6 9.53 -11.69 -7.10
CA ASP A 6 8.46 -12.52 -7.67
C ASP A 6 7.97 -13.63 -6.71
N ALA A 7 8.83 -14.09 -5.80
CA ALA A 7 8.55 -15.18 -4.87
C ALA A 7 8.09 -14.71 -3.47
N TRP A 8 7.91 -13.40 -3.26
CA TRP A 8 7.60 -12.82 -1.95
C TRP A 8 6.16 -12.32 -1.69
N PRO A 9 5.23 -12.20 -2.66
CA PRO A 9 3.91 -11.65 -2.40
C PRO A 9 3.16 -12.33 -1.24
N ASP A 10 3.14 -13.66 -1.22
CA ASP A 10 2.39 -14.43 -0.22
C ASP A 10 2.98 -14.28 1.19
N GLU A 11 4.31 -14.34 1.32
CA GLU A 11 5.05 -14.12 2.56
C GLU A 11 4.82 -12.70 3.11
N TYR A 12 4.85 -11.72 2.21
CA TYR A 12 4.67 -10.31 2.53
C TYR A 12 3.27 -10.05 3.08
N GLU A 13 2.23 -10.49 2.38
CA GLU A 13 0.84 -10.35 2.83
C GLU A 13 0.59 -11.11 4.13
N ARG A 14 1.12 -12.33 4.26
CA ARG A 14 0.99 -13.14 5.47
C ARG A 14 1.60 -12.45 6.70
N TRP A 15 2.70 -11.72 6.55
CA TRP A 15 3.29 -10.98 7.66
C TRP A 15 2.35 -9.89 8.20
N PHE A 16 1.64 -9.18 7.32
CA PHE A 16 0.63 -8.18 7.69
C PHE A 16 -0.61 -8.77 8.37
N GLN A 17 -0.81 -10.09 8.31
CA GLN A 17 -1.82 -10.80 9.09
C GLN A 17 -1.39 -11.14 10.52
N SER A 18 -0.13 -10.89 10.90
CA SER A 18 0.30 -11.03 12.30
C SER A 18 -0.21 -9.86 13.17
N PRO A 19 -0.30 -10.01 14.51
CA PRO A 19 -0.69 -8.90 15.39
C PRO A 19 0.19 -7.66 15.23
N ILE A 20 1.52 -7.84 15.12
CA ILE A 20 2.46 -6.74 14.94
C ILE A 20 2.38 -6.17 13.53
N GLY A 21 2.25 -7.00 12.49
CA GLY A 21 2.11 -6.55 11.11
C GLY A 21 0.86 -5.68 10.92
N ARG A 22 -0.27 -6.05 11.52
CA ARG A 22 -1.48 -5.21 11.53
C ARG A 22 -1.26 -3.85 12.19
N LEU A 23 -0.55 -3.82 13.32
CA LEU A 23 -0.23 -2.57 14.02
C LEU A 23 0.67 -1.69 13.16
N VAL A 24 1.71 -2.26 12.54
CA VAL A 24 2.62 -1.56 11.64
C VAL A 24 1.86 -1.01 10.43
N LYS A 25 1.05 -1.83 9.74
CA LYS A 25 0.21 -1.37 8.62
C LYS A 25 -0.62 -0.17 9.01
N LYS A 26 -1.30 -0.25 10.16
CA LYS A 26 -2.15 0.84 10.63
C LYS A 26 -1.35 2.13 10.81
N ILE A 27 -0.23 2.08 11.53
CA ILE A 27 0.59 3.26 11.81
C ILE A 27 1.14 3.87 10.51
N GLU A 28 1.66 3.03 9.61
CA GLU A 28 2.23 3.49 8.32
C GLU A 28 1.16 4.06 7.39
N THR A 29 -0.03 3.43 7.36
CA THR A 29 -1.18 3.92 6.58
C THR A 29 -1.66 5.26 7.12
N ASP A 30 -1.89 5.37 8.43
CA ASP A 30 -2.37 6.60 9.07
C ASP A 30 -1.39 7.77 8.79
N LEU A 31 -0.08 7.52 8.91
CA LEU A 31 0.95 8.52 8.60
C LEU A 31 0.95 8.91 7.12
N SER A 32 0.86 7.92 6.23
CA SER A 32 0.86 8.16 4.79
C SER A 32 -0.34 9.00 4.37
N LEU A 33 -1.53 8.72 4.92
CA LEU A 33 -2.75 9.49 4.63
C LEU A 33 -2.68 10.91 5.20
N ASP A 34 -2.10 11.12 6.38
CA ASP A 34 -1.93 12.46 6.96
C ASP A 34 -0.97 13.34 6.14
N LEU A 35 0.09 12.75 5.60
CA LEU A 35 1.05 13.46 4.74
C LEU A 35 0.50 13.71 3.33
N LEU A 36 -0.10 12.70 2.72
CA LEU A 36 -0.56 12.73 1.33
C LEU A 36 -1.87 13.52 1.16
N LYS A 37 -2.73 13.50 2.19
CA LYS A 37 -4.06 14.14 2.20
C LYS A 37 -4.86 13.89 0.91
N PRO A 38 -5.05 12.62 0.53
CA PRO A 38 -5.69 12.27 -0.73
C PRO A 38 -7.10 12.86 -0.82
N ALA A 39 -7.40 13.51 -1.95
CA ALA A 39 -8.69 14.11 -2.21
C ALA A 39 -9.32 13.59 -3.51
N PRO A 40 -10.67 13.65 -3.63
CA PRO A 40 -11.35 13.27 -4.86
C PRO A 40 -10.82 14.01 -6.09
N GLY A 41 -10.46 13.25 -7.12
CA GLY A 41 -9.91 13.79 -8.36
C GLY A 41 -8.39 13.85 -8.42
N ASP A 42 -7.69 13.63 -7.30
CA ASP A 42 -6.23 13.51 -7.32
C ASP A 42 -5.77 12.31 -8.14
N ARG A 43 -4.60 12.47 -8.77
CA ARG A 43 -3.92 11.42 -9.52
C ARG A 43 -2.60 11.10 -8.84
N ILE A 44 -2.49 9.87 -8.34
CA ILE A 44 -1.37 9.45 -7.49
C ILE A 44 -0.62 8.29 -8.18
N LEU A 45 0.71 8.34 -8.12
CA LEU A 45 1.58 7.24 -8.53
C LEU A 45 2.03 6.49 -7.28
N ASP A 46 1.73 5.20 -7.23
CA ASP A 46 2.26 4.26 -6.23
C ASP A 46 3.42 3.49 -6.86
N ALA A 47 4.64 4.01 -6.69
CA ALA A 47 5.85 3.45 -7.29
C ALA A 47 6.43 2.36 -6.38
N GLY A 48 6.52 1.13 -6.91
CA GLY A 48 6.81 -0.06 -6.10
C GLY A 48 5.59 -0.55 -5.34
N CYS A 49 4.40 -0.46 -5.95
CA CYS A 49 3.13 -0.74 -5.27
C CYS A 49 3.02 -2.19 -4.76
N GLY A 50 3.83 -3.11 -5.30
CA GLY A 50 3.87 -4.51 -4.88
C GLY A 50 2.48 -5.13 -4.96
N THR A 51 2.01 -5.73 -3.87
CA THR A 51 0.66 -6.31 -3.78
C THR A 51 -0.46 -5.27 -3.63
N GLY A 52 -0.11 -4.00 -3.48
CA GLY A 52 -1.06 -2.90 -3.32
C GLY A 52 -1.63 -2.75 -1.91
N ILE A 53 -0.98 -3.34 -0.90
CA ILE A 53 -1.51 -3.42 0.47
C ILE A 53 -1.77 -2.05 1.13
N PHE A 54 -1.07 -1.00 0.70
CA PHE A 54 -1.28 0.38 1.15
C PHE A 54 -2.08 1.21 0.13
N THR A 55 -2.10 0.81 -1.14
CA THR A 55 -2.80 1.51 -2.22
C THR A 55 -4.31 1.56 -1.97
N ALA A 56 -4.87 0.50 -1.40
CA ALA A 56 -6.30 0.40 -1.11
C ALA A 56 -6.81 1.55 -0.23
N ASP A 57 -6.07 1.88 0.84
CA ASP A 57 -6.46 2.95 1.76
C ASP A 57 -6.39 4.35 1.10
N ILE A 58 -5.51 4.53 0.10
CA ILE A 58 -5.42 5.78 -0.69
C ILE A 58 -6.59 5.89 -1.68
N LEU A 59 -7.03 4.76 -2.25
CA LEU A 59 -8.18 4.71 -3.15
C LEU A 59 -9.49 5.05 -2.43
N ASP A 60 -9.63 4.65 -1.16
CA ASP A 60 -10.79 4.98 -0.32
C ASP A 60 -10.98 6.52 -0.15
N GLY A 61 -9.93 7.31 -0.36
CA GLY A 61 -9.98 8.77 -0.42
C GLY A 61 -10.64 9.35 -1.69
N GLY A 62 -11.10 8.53 -2.63
CA GLY A 62 -11.70 8.96 -3.90
C GLY A 62 -10.70 9.36 -4.98
N THR A 63 -9.44 8.95 -4.81
CA THR A 63 -8.34 9.26 -5.74
C THR A 63 -8.32 8.30 -6.93
N ARG A 64 -7.55 8.67 -7.96
CA ARG A 64 -7.15 7.75 -9.03
C ARG A 64 -5.68 7.38 -8.86
N VAL A 65 -5.41 6.13 -8.52
CA VAL A 65 -4.03 5.63 -8.34
C VAL A 65 -3.57 4.84 -9.56
N THR A 66 -2.31 5.02 -9.95
CA THR A 66 -1.57 4.15 -10.89
C THR A 66 -0.45 3.46 -10.13
N GLY A 67 -0.39 2.13 -10.17
CA GLY A 67 0.72 1.35 -9.60
C GLY A 67 1.77 1.03 -10.66
N LEU A 68 3.07 1.06 -10.29
CA LEU A 68 4.20 0.67 -11.13
C LEU A 68 5.19 -0.23 -10.39
#